data_AF-A0A257NTG4-F1
#
_entry.id   AF-A0A257NTG4-F1
#
_cell.length_a   1.000
_cell.length_b   1.000
_cell.length_c   1.000
_cell.angle_alpha   90.00
_cell.angle_beta   90.00
_cell.angle_gamma   90.00
#
_symmetry.space_group_name_H-M   'P 1'
#
loop_
_entity.id
_entity.type
_entity.pdbx_description
1 polymer ?
#
loop_
_entity_poly.entity_id
_entity_poly.type
_entity_poly.pdbx_seq_one_letter_code
_entity_poly.pdbx_strand_id
1 'polypeptide(L)'
;MRPLLHQLPLDLDLQAPHALDGFIGSENLLLRALITQQAAGLGELQLFVHGASNMGKTHLAQAACFYAGQQGRTAAYMPLKQVSADLDRMGFEPNDLVVLDDVDVLAL
;
A
#
# COMPACT_ATOMS: atom_id res chain seq x y z
N MET A 1 -36.90 -5.59 35.39
CA MET A 1 -35.46 -5.38 35.63
C MET A 1 -34.72 -5.68 34.33
N ARG A 2 -34.04 -4.70 33.73
CA ARG A 2 -33.27 -4.87 32.47
C ARG A 2 -31.89 -5.45 32.84
N PRO A 3 -31.42 -6.53 32.21
CA PRO A 3 -30.06 -7.00 32.46
C PRO A 3 -29.07 -5.93 32.02
N LEU A 4 -28.12 -5.60 32.89
CA LEU A 4 -26.98 -4.73 32.55
C LEU A 4 -26.12 -5.52 31.56
N LEU A 5 -26.20 -5.17 30.27
CA LEU A 5 -25.26 -5.66 29.27
C LEU A 5 -23.88 -5.10 29.63
N HIS A 6 -23.05 -5.95 30.22
CA HIS A 6 -21.68 -5.60 30.56
C HIS A 6 -20.87 -5.62 29.26
N GLN A 7 -20.54 -4.44 28.73
CA GLN A 7 -19.73 -4.33 27.53
C GLN A 7 -18.29 -4.71 27.86
N LEU A 8 -17.83 -5.82 27.28
CA LEU A 8 -16.42 -6.19 27.32
C LEU A 8 -15.66 -5.32 26.30
N PRO A 9 -14.48 -4.77 26.66
CA PRO A 9 -13.63 -4.12 25.69
C PRO A 9 -13.26 -5.15 24.61
N LEU A 10 -13.61 -4.83 23.37
CA LEU A 10 -13.23 -5.61 22.21
C LEU A 10 -11.86 -5.12 21.79
N ASP A 11 -10.84 -5.96 21.98
CA ASP A 11 -9.47 -5.69 21.57
C ASP A 11 -9.38 -5.81 20.04
N LEU A 12 -9.90 -4.78 19.36
CA LEU A 12 -10.01 -4.66 17.93
C LEU A 12 -8.76 -3.94 17.43
N ASP A 13 -7.80 -4.72 16.94
CA ASP A 13 -6.77 -4.17 16.07
C ASP A 13 -7.37 -3.99 14.67
N LEU A 14 -7.84 -2.78 14.39
CA LEU A 14 -8.54 -2.43 13.14
C LEU A 14 -7.60 -2.37 11.92
N GLN A 15 -6.29 -2.55 12.12
CA GLN A 15 -5.31 -2.47 11.05
C GLN A 15 -4.63 -3.82 10.86
N ALA A 16 -5.39 -4.80 10.36
CA ALA A 16 -4.74 -5.88 9.64
C ALA A 16 -3.91 -5.24 8.52
N PRO A 17 -2.58 -5.43 8.51
CA PRO A 17 -1.75 -4.79 7.50
C PRO A 17 -2.23 -5.23 6.12
N HIS A 18 -2.22 -4.30 5.16
CA HIS A 18 -2.46 -4.64 3.76
C HIS A 18 -1.37 -5.64 3.35
N ALA A 19 -1.66 -6.93 3.42
CA ALA A 19 -0.71 -7.97 3.07
C ALA A 19 -0.89 -8.32 1.58
N LEU A 20 0.21 -8.64 0.90
CA LEU A 20 0.17 -9.15 -0.47
C LEU A 20 -0.58 -10.49 -0.57
N ASP A 21 -0.61 -11.26 0.52
CA ASP A 21 -1.39 -12.49 0.63
C ASP A 21 -2.90 -12.24 0.74
N GLY A 22 -3.29 -11.06 1.22
CA GLY A 22 -4.70 -10.63 1.30
C GLY A 22 -5.25 -10.11 -0.03
N PHE A 23 -4.43 -9.96 -1.07
CA PHE A 23 -4.92 -9.52 -2.38
C PHE A 23 -5.59 -10.66 -3.15
N ILE A 24 -6.91 -10.59 -3.27
CA ILE A 24 -7.73 -11.58 -3.98
C ILE A 24 -7.79 -11.20 -5.46
N GLY A 25 -6.94 -11.85 -6.27
CA GLY A 25 -6.89 -11.64 -7.71
C GLY A 25 -6.07 -12.74 -8.39
N SER A 26 -6.64 -13.94 -8.52
CA SER A 26 -5.97 -15.12 -9.08
C SER A 26 -5.51 -14.94 -10.53
N GLU A 27 -6.07 -13.97 -11.27
CA GLU A 27 -5.63 -13.63 -12.63
C GLU A 27 -4.42 -12.69 -12.65
N ASN A 28 -4.09 -12.05 -11.52
CA ASN A 28 -3.02 -11.05 -11.41
C ASN A 28 -1.74 -11.62 -10.78
N LEU A 29 -1.43 -12.90 -11.00
CA LEU A 29 -0.25 -13.54 -10.40
C LEU A 29 1.06 -12.88 -10.82
N LEU A 30 1.17 -12.46 -12.09
CA LEU A 30 2.35 -11.75 -12.58
C LEU A 30 2.54 -10.42 -11.85
N LEU A 31 1.47 -9.64 -11.70
CA LEU A 31 1.50 -8.37 -10.96
C LEU A 31 1.96 -8.58 -9.52
N ARG A 32 1.39 -9.59 -8.83
CA ARG A 32 1.81 -9.95 -7.47
C ARG A 32 3.29 -10.30 -7.42
N ALA A 33 3.78 -11.13 -8.34
CA ALA A 33 5.19 -11.53 -8.38
C ALA A 33 6.12 -10.34 -8.61
N LEU A 34 5.78 -9.44 -9.55
CA LEU A 34 6.57 -8.23 -9.83
C LEU A 34 6.63 -7.30 -8.62
N ILE A 35 5.49 -7.06 -7.95
CA ILE A 35 5.45 -6.22 -6.74
C ILE A 35 6.27 -6.86 -5.62
N THR A 36 6.11 -8.17 -5.39
CA THR A 36 6.88 -8.89 -4.34
C THR A 36 8.38 -8.79 -4.59
N GLN A 37 8.83 -9.00 -5.83
CA GLN A 37 10.24 -8.89 -6.19
C GLN A 37 10.73 -7.46 -5.94
N GLN A 38 10.05 -6.44 -6.50
CA GLN A 38 10.46 -5.05 -6.35
C GLN A 38 10.51 -4.62 -4.87
N ALA A 39 9.51 -5.02 -4.09
CA ALA A 39 9.45 -4.72 -2.66
C ALA A 39 10.53 -5.46 -1.85
N ALA A 40 11.05 -6.60 -2.34
CA ALA A 40 12.25 -7.25 -1.80
C ALA A 40 13.58 -6.64 -2.27
N GLY A 41 13.54 -5.66 -3.19
CA GLY A 41 14.75 -5.06 -3.78
C GLY A 41 15.34 -5.91 -4.90
N LEU A 42 14.52 -6.79 -5.45
CA LEU A 42 14.83 -7.71 -6.53
C LEU A 42 13.98 -7.33 -7.75
N GLY A 43 14.44 -7.60 -8.96
CA GLY A 43 13.66 -7.35 -10.16
C GLY A 43 13.62 -5.87 -10.57
N GLU A 44 12.47 -5.42 -11.09
CA GLU A 44 12.34 -4.16 -11.80
C GLU A 44 12.45 -2.93 -10.89
N LEU A 45 13.23 -1.94 -11.33
CA LEU A 45 13.42 -0.68 -10.60
C LEU A 45 12.13 0.15 -10.51
N GLN A 46 11.25 0.03 -11.51
CA GLN A 46 10.02 0.80 -11.60
C GLN A 46 8.87 -0.07 -12.09
N LEU A 47 7.71 0.06 -11.44
CA LEU A 47 6.46 -0.57 -11.86
C LEU A 47 5.37 0.50 -11.97
N PHE A 48 4.57 0.42 -13.03
CA PHE A 48 3.38 1.23 -13.20
C PHE A 48 2.15 0.32 -13.21
N VAL A 49 1.24 0.53 -12.28
CA VAL A 49 0.05 -0.31 -12.10
C VAL A 49 -1.19 0.50 -12.46
N HIS A 50 -1.90 0.06 -13.49
CA HIS A 50 -3.14 0.67 -13.96
C HIS A 50 -4.28 -0.34 -13.87
N GLY A 51 -5.49 0.16 -13.62
CA GLY A 51 -6.71 -0.61 -13.66
C GLY A 51 -7.91 0.26 -13.30
N ALA A 52 -9.11 -0.28 -13.50
CA ALA A 52 -10.35 0.42 -13.17
C ALA A 52 -10.43 0.85 -11.69
N SER A 53 -11.34 1.76 -11.39
CA SER A 53 -11.64 2.18 -10.01
C SER A 53 -12.02 0.96 -9.14
N ASN A 54 -11.65 0.99 -7.86
CA ASN A 54 -11.98 -0.05 -6.88
C ASN A 54 -11.43 -1.46 -7.17
N MET A 55 -10.35 -1.58 -7.96
CA MET A 55 -9.67 -2.84 -8.25
C MET A 55 -8.51 -3.17 -7.27
N GLY A 56 -8.46 -2.53 -6.10
CA GLY A 56 -7.45 -2.84 -5.08
C GLY A 56 -6.05 -2.25 -5.33
N LYS A 57 -5.90 -1.23 -6.18
CA LYS A 57 -4.61 -0.55 -6.44
C LYS A 57 -3.98 0.00 -5.15
N THR A 58 -4.75 0.75 -4.35
CA THR A 58 -4.32 1.27 -3.05
C THR A 58 -3.91 0.17 -2.07
N HIS A 59 -4.66 -0.95 -2.06
CA HIS A 59 -4.30 -2.12 -1.24
C HIS A 59 -2.95 -2.69 -1.68
N LEU A 60 -2.73 -2.88 -2.98
CA LEU A 60 -1.44 -3.35 -3.51
C LEU A 60 -0.30 -2.39 -3.20
N ALA A 61 -0.55 -1.09 -3.33
CA ALA A 61 0.43 -0.05 -3.05
C ALA A 61 0.88 -0.07 -1.58
N GLN A 62 -0.08 -0.11 -0.64
CA GLN A 62 0.21 -0.23 0.78
C GLN A 62 0.85 -1.58 1.12
N ALA A 63 0.45 -2.65 0.44
CA ALA A 63 1.02 -3.98 0.65
C ALA A 63 2.46 -4.12 0.18
N ALA A 64 2.85 -3.40 -0.88
CA ALA A 64 4.25 -3.32 -1.31
C ALA A 64 5.11 -2.67 -0.22
N CYS A 65 4.68 -1.55 0.35
CA CYS A 65 5.39 -0.87 1.44
C CYS A 65 5.47 -1.75 2.70
N PHE A 66 4.35 -2.38 3.08
CA PHE A 66 4.34 -3.30 4.22
C PHE A 66 5.29 -4.49 4.02
N TYR A 67 5.29 -5.09 2.83
CA TYR A 67 6.19 -6.19 2.51
C TYR A 67 7.66 -5.76 2.50
N ALA A 68 7.99 -4.59 1.94
CA ALA A 68 9.34 -4.04 1.99
C ALA A 68 9.84 -3.87 3.44
N GLY A 69 8.99 -3.37 4.33
CA GLY A 69 9.29 -3.31 5.77
C GLY A 69 9.55 -4.67 6.40
N GLN A 70 8.79 -5.71 6.01
CA GLN A 70 9.07 -7.09 6.45
C GLN A 70 10.41 -7.63 5.92
N GLN A 71 10.90 -7.13 4.79
CA GLN A 71 12.24 -7.44 4.27
C GLN A 71 13.35 -6.56 4.89
N GLY A 72 13.03 -5.71 5.88
CA GLY A 72 13.99 -4.81 6.51
C GLY A 72 14.40 -3.61 5.66
N ARG A 73 13.63 -3.28 4.62
CA ARG A 73 13.90 -2.18 3.69
C ARG A 73 13.10 -0.94 4.06
N THR A 74 13.64 0.25 3.76
CA THR A 74 12.91 1.51 3.96
C THR A 74 11.91 1.72 2.83
N ALA A 75 10.67 2.09 3.17
CA ALA A 75 9.61 2.32 2.19
C ALA A 75 8.78 3.56 2.52
N ALA A 76 8.48 4.35 1.50
CA ALA A 76 7.61 5.52 1.60
C ALA A 76 6.35 5.32 0.73
N TYR A 77 5.17 5.55 1.32
CA TYR A 77 3.88 5.53 0.63
C TYR A 77 3.34 6.95 0.49
N MET A 78 2.97 7.36 -0.72
CA MET A 78 2.49 8.71 -1.01
C MET A 78 1.12 8.68 -1.72
N PRO A 79 0.03 8.99 -1.01
CA PRO A 79 -1.31 9.08 -1.61
C PRO A 79 -1.51 10.45 -2.27
N LEU A 80 -1.27 10.57 -3.58
CA LEU A 80 -1.23 11.88 -4.26
C LEU A 80 -2.57 12.63 -4.26
N LYS A 81 -3.70 11.95 -4.09
CA LYS A 81 -5.01 12.59 -3.86
C LYS A 81 -5.08 13.41 -2.56
N GLN A 82 -4.27 13.06 -1.57
CA GLN A 82 -4.30 13.65 -0.22
C GLN A 82 -3.12 14.58 0.05
N VAL A 83 -2.02 14.42 -0.70
CA VAL A 83 -0.86 15.30 -0.60
C VAL A 83 -1.18 16.59 -1.35
N SER A 84 -1.20 17.73 -0.64
CA SER A 84 -1.31 19.05 -1.28
C SER A 84 -0.10 19.29 -2.20
N ALA A 85 -0.32 20.00 -3.30
CA ALA A 85 0.57 20.12 -4.47
C ALA A 85 2.05 20.52 -4.23
N ASP A 86 2.50 20.76 -2.99
CA ASP A 86 3.90 20.98 -2.63
C ASP A 86 4.67 19.65 -2.54
N LEU A 87 4.65 18.85 -3.61
CA LEU A 87 5.51 17.65 -3.76
C LEU A 87 7.00 18.00 -3.60
N ASP A 88 7.39 19.21 -3.99
CA ASP A 88 8.74 19.74 -3.84
C ASP A 88 9.19 19.87 -2.38
N ARG A 89 8.26 19.99 -1.42
CA ARG A 89 8.56 20.08 0.02
C ARG A 89 8.53 18.72 0.72
N MET A 90 8.00 17.71 0.06
CA MET A 90 7.88 16.36 0.62
C MET A 90 9.21 15.63 0.68
N GLY A 91 10.29 16.21 0.13
CA GLY A 91 11.68 15.78 0.31
C GLY A 91 11.83 14.27 0.29
N PHE A 92 12.06 13.67 -0.88
CA PHE A 92 12.30 12.23 -0.97
C PHE A 92 13.60 11.90 -0.23
N GLU A 93 13.48 11.62 1.07
CA GLU A 93 14.52 10.95 1.82
C GLU A 93 14.84 9.65 1.07
N PRO A 94 16.12 9.24 1.03
CA PRO A 94 16.51 8.02 0.34
C PRO A 94 15.79 6.82 0.96
N ASN A 95 14.79 6.32 0.25
CA ASN A 95 14.05 5.11 0.58
C ASN A 95 14.37 4.03 -0.44
N ASP A 96 14.48 2.78 0.02
CA ASP A 96 14.71 1.63 -0.85
C ASP A 96 13.51 1.35 -1.78
N LEU A 97 12.31 1.80 -1.38
CA LEU A 97 11.08 1.75 -2.16
C LEU A 97 10.26 3.02 -1.97
N VAL A 98 9.78 3.61 -3.06
CA VAL A 98 8.79 4.71 -3.03
C VAL A 98 7.58 4.27 -3.83
N VAL A 99 6.40 4.35 -3.23
CA VAL A 99 5.12 4.01 -3.85
C VAL A 99 4.27 5.26 -3.95
N LEU A 100 3.94 5.65 -5.19
CA LEU A 100 3.06 6.77 -5.50
C LEU A 100 1.68 6.22 -5.86
N ASP A 101 0.66 6.54 -5.06
CA ASP A 101 -0.72 6.16 -5.36
C ASP A 101 -1.47 7.33 -6.00
N ASP A 102 -2.46 7.01 -6.84
CA ASP A 102 -3.30 7.97 -7.57
C ASP A 102 -2.52 8.97 -8.45
N VAL A 103 -1.48 8.51 -9.14
CA VAL A 103 -0.67 9.33 -10.07
C VAL A 103 -1.48 9.97 -11.22
N ASP A 104 -2.68 9.47 -11.49
CA ASP A 104 -3.63 10.02 -12.46
C ASP A 104 -4.05 11.46 -12.12
N VAL A 105 -3.98 11.89 -10.85
CA VAL A 105 -4.27 13.28 -10.47
C VAL A 105 -3.28 14.30 -11.01
N LEU A 106 -2.12 13.84 -11.49
CA LEU A 106 -1.08 14.68 -12.09
C LEU A 106 -1.18 14.73 -13.62
N ALA A 107 -2.10 13.97 -14.23
CA ALA A 107 -2.32 14.01 -15.66
C ALA A 107 -2.94 15.37 -16.05
N LEU A 108 -2.29 16.09 -16.96
CA LEU A 108 -2.72 17.39 -17.49
C LEU A 108 -3.87 17.26 -18.50
#